data_AF-M0FFX0-F1
#
_entry.id   AF-M0FFX0-F1
#
_cell.length_a   1.000
_cell.length_b   1.000
_cell.length_c   1.000
_cell.angle_alpha   90.00
_cell.angle_beta   90.00
_cell.angle_gamma   90.00
#
_symmetry.space_group_name_H-M   'P 1'
#
loop_
_entity.id
_entity.type
_entity.pdbx_description
1 polymer ?
#
loop_
_entity_poly.entity_id
_entity_poly.type
_entity_poly.pdbx_seq_one_letter_code
_entity_poly.pdbx_strand_id
1 'polypeptide(L)'
;MFQTTRRRAQSSSTGAILLVAVFLLVTTTLGTALLDGTATEPQPTMSAEFDAEATDLRITHVGGDALSDDELAAVVRANGSATRLPFAPPSGEFALGDNRTFSDALVANASNDVRLYHEPSGTEIERATLTPRSGPTAETGSIEGAIVGPDAASTRVASGASLAVRRSVVPLPGATVVVDGPGGAAEATTGPGGAYRINGLEPGEYEVSATAPGFAVSTAAAEVERNATTTVDLRLDPLRPAEFDVEIAGADRRVDAGDPVTLNATVENVGGESGTQTVELRVGEERVDSVEVELGRGQRRTVSLRWQTLPTDVGERTLTVDAGDDEATTTVEVLDAATDAVAYVDRDGDGEPDETYTAVELAFLGPVDGHLVVFDDVGVDLPVGAAADRVTVREGVTIRAAAVSFEAAGDLSVGRGASVDTSSQEFFGADAGDISLRAGGDLSVRDAAVTASASAWFGASAGDIDLTAGGDADLRDGAFEAVGAGWFAGDGRISVTAGGTVQTDGASFDPERE
;
A
#
# COMPACT_ATOMS: atom_id res chain seq x y z
N MET A 1 -34.87 44.80 6.31
CA MET A 1 -35.67 44.56 7.53
C MET A 1 -35.25 43.20 8.08
N PHE A 2 -34.71 43.23 9.30
CA PHE A 2 -34.26 42.19 10.24
C PHE A 2 -34.36 40.68 9.93
N GLN A 3 -33.21 40.01 10.17
CA GLN A 3 -32.95 38.78 10.95
C GLN A 3 -33.64 37.46 10.48
N THR A 4 -33.06 36.26 10.57
CA THR A 4 -32.34 35.61 11.69
C THR A 4 -31.56 34.38 11.19
N THR A 5 -30.63 33.90 12.02
CA THR A 5 -29.68 32.79 11.85
C THR A 5 -30.27 31.37 11.82
N ARG A 6 -29.65 30.43 11.07
CA ARG A 6 -28.99 29.18 11.59
C ARG A 6 -28.72 28.10 10.51
N ARG A 7 -27.42 27.74 10.44
CA ARG A 7 -26.75 26.42 10.29
C ARG A 7 -27.38 25.24 9.50
N ARG A 8 -26.50 24.75 8.61
CA ARG A 8 -25.99 23.37 8.39
C ARG A 8 -26.63 22.47 7.31
N ALA A 9 -25.72 22.07 6.41
CA ALA A 9 -25.41 20.70 5.97
C ALA A 9 -26.00 20.16 4.65
N GLN A 10 -25.04 19.66 3.88
CA GLN A 10 -25.05 18.50 2.98
C GLN A 10 -25.62 18.59 1.57
N SER A 11 -24.84 17.89 0.74
CA SER A 11 -24.79 17.81 -0.71
C SER A 11 -25.59 16.62 -1.24
N SER A 12 -25.95 16.74 -2.52
CA SER A 12 -25.89 15.72 -3.57
C SER A 12 -27.25 15.31 -4.18
N SER A 13 -27.35 15.58 -5.48
CA SER A 13 -28.21 14.95 -6.49
C SER A 13 -27.92 15.76 -7.76
N THR A 14 -27.62 15.16 -8.91
CA THR A 14 -28.67 14.67 -9.81
C THR A 14 -28.00 13.86 -10.93
N GLY A 15 -28.40 12.59 -11.06
CA GLY A 15 -28.11 11.76 -12.21
C GLY A 15 -29.31 11.65 -13.15
N ALA A 16 -29.00 11.67 -14.45
CA ALA A 16 -29.62 10.97 -15.59
C ALA A 16 -31.15 10.98 -15.82
N ILE A 17 -31.59 11.55 -16.97
CA ILE A 17 -32.79 11.13 -17.72
C ILE A 17 -32.56 11.33 -19.24
N LEU A 18 -32.78 10.29 -20.05
CA LEU A 18 -33.01 10.33 -21.51
C LEU A 18 -33.97 9.15 -21.86
N LEU A 19 -35.29 9.36 -22.04
CA LEU A 19 -36.06 9.54 -23.31
C LEU A 19 -35.92 8.33 -24.28
N VAL A 20 -36.93 7.63 -24.83
CA VAL A 20 -38.37 7.83 -25.16
C VAL A 20 -39.06 6.47 -25.32
N ALA A 21 -40.37 6.41 -25.03
CA ALA A 21 -41.31 5.31 -25.24
C ALA A 21 -42.01 5.33 -26.62
N VAL A 22 -42.48 4.16 -27.10
CA VAL A 22 -43.53 4.06 -28.13
C VAL A 22 -44.60 3.08 -27.65
N PHE A 23 -45.85 3.56 -27.71
CA PHE A 23 -47.10 2.96 -27.24
C PHE A 23 -47.86 2.39 -28.44
N LEU A 24 -48.53 1.23 -28.31
CA LEU A 24 -49.72 0.89 -29.09
C LEU A 24 -50.63 -0.04 -28.28
N LEU A 25 -51.92 0.29 -28.29
CA LEU A 25 -52.99 -0.11 -27.37
C LEU A 25 -54.15 -0.64 -28.22
N VAL A 26 -54.66 -1.85 -27.98
CA VAL A 26 -56.00 -2.27 -28.44
C VAL A 26 -56.67 -3.25 -27.46
N THR A 27 -57.52 -2.65 -26.62
CA THR A 27 -58.86 -3.05 -26.12
C THR A 27 -59.22 -4.50 -25.78
N THR A 28 -59.60 -4.68 -24.50
CA THR A 28 -60.48 -5.72 -23.97
C THR A 28 -61.95 -5.41 -24.26
N THR A 29 -62.76 -6.43 -24.63
CA THR A 29 -64.22 -6.38 -24.44
C THR A 29 -64.72 -7.70 -23.88
N LEU A 30 -65.45 -7.60 -22.76
CA LEU A 30 -66.15 -8.65 -22.04
C LEU A 30 -67.27 -9.29 -22.88
N GLY A 31 -67.52 -10.58 -22.67
CA GLY A 31 -68.72 -11.26 -23.12
C GLY A 31 -68.93 -12.60 -22.40
N THR A 32 -69.50 -12.56 -21.19
CA THR A 32 -70.05 -13.76 -20.52
C THR A 32 -71.44 -14.06 -21.05
N ALA A 33 -71.67 -15.29 -21.53
CA ALA A 33 -72.98 -15.93 -21.53
C ALA A 33 -72.83 -17.46 -21.49
N LEU A 34 -73.36 -18.04 -20.42
CA LEU A 34 -73.68 -19.46 -20.28
C LEU A 34 -74.66 -19.89 -21.38
N LEU A 35 -74.46 -21.07 -21.96
CA LEU A 35 -75.39 -22.21 -21.93
C LEU A 35 -74.92 -23.33 -22.87
N ASP A 36 -74.68 -24.48 -22.25
CA ASP A 36 -75.06 -25.84 -22.69
C ASP A 36 -74.71 -26.30 -24.12
N GLY A 37 -73.75 -27.22 -24.18
CA GLY A 37 -73.38 -27.95 -25.38
C GLY A 37 -72.28 -28.94 -25.05
N THR A 38 -72.65 -30.19 -24.75
CA THR A 38 -71.74 -31.32 -24.60
C THR A 38 -70.91 -31.51 -25.88
N ALA A 39 -69.71 -30.93 -25.90
CA ALA A 39 -68.62 -31.37 -26.73
C ALA A 39 -67.59 -31.97 -25.77
N THR A 40 -67.55 -33.30 -25.73
CA THR A 40 -66.48 -34.04 -25.07
C THR A 40 -65.17 -33.57 -25.71
N GLU A 41 -64.42 -32.69 -25.05
CA GLU A 41 -63.04 -32.46 -25.46
C GLU A 41 -62.33 -33.81 -25.46
N PRO A 42 -61.54 -34.13 -26.50
CA PRO A 42 -60.81 -35.38 -26.56
C PRO A 42 -59.99 -35.48 -25.27
N GLN A 43 -60.32 -36.47 -24.44
CA GLN A 43 -59.54 -36.73 -23.24
C GLN A 43 -58.15 -37.16 -23.69
N PRO A 44 -57.08 -36.56 -23.13
CA PRO A 44 -55.73 -36.98 -23.50
C PRO A 44 -55.57 -38.46 -23.19
N THR A 45 -54.99 -39.23 -24.12
CA THR A 45 -54.86 -40.69 -23.97
C THR A 45 -53.54 -41.12 -23.31
N MET A 46 -52.86 -40.18 -22.65
CA MET A 46 -51.58 -40.41 -21.96
C MET A 46 -51.69 -41.47 -20.85
N SER A 47 -50.62 -42.24 -20.66
CA SER A 47 -50.40 -43.17 -19.56
C SER A 47 -49.02 -42.92 -18.96
N ALA A 48 -48.93 -42.97 -17.64
CA ALA A 48 -47.68 -42.76 -16.90
C ALA A 48 -47.40 -43.94 -15.97
N GLU A 49 -46.14 -44.10 -15.57
CA GLU A 49 -45.74 -45.01 -14.50
C GLU A 49 -45.11 -44.19 -13.38
N PHE A 50 -45.40 -44.55 -12.12
CA PHE A 50 -44.84 -43.89 -10.95
C PHE A 50 -43.93 -44.84 -10.20
N ASP A 51 -42.68 -44.42 -10.00
CA ASP A 51 -41.68 -45.13 -9.22
C ASP A 51 -41.23 -44.27 -8.04
N ALA A 52 -40.81 -44.94 -6.96
CA ALA A 52 -40.24 -44.29 -5.79
C ALA A 52 -38.79 -44.75 -5.58
N GLU A 53 -37.86 -43.80 -5.56
CA GLU A 53 -36.47 -44.02 -5.15
C GLU A 53 -36.23 -43.25 -3.84
N ALA A 54 -36.24 -43.96 -2.70
CA ALA A 54 -36.31 -43.33 -1.38
C ALA A 54 -37.49 -42.33 -1.29
N THR A 55 -37.27 -41.06 -0.97
CA THR A 55 -38.31 -40.02 -0.90
C THR A 55 -38.60 -39.34 -2.23
N ASP A 56 -37.88 -39.68 -3.29
CA ASP A 56 -38.04 -39.07 -4.60
C ASP A 56 -39.15 -39.77 -5.40
N LEU A 57 -40.00 -38.97 -6.04
CA LEU A 57 -41.03 -39.45 -6.95
C LEU A 57 -40.51 -39.34 -8.39
N ARG A 58 -40.48 -40.46 -9.11
CA ARG A 58 -40.22 -40.50 -10.54
C ARG A 58 -41.51 -40.80 -11.29
N ILE A 59 -41.82 -39.98 -12.29
CA ILE A 59 -42.94 -40.17 -13.21
C ILE A 59 -42.38 -40.39 -14.61
N THR A 60 -42.77 -41.48 -15.26
CA THR A 60 -42.30 -41.83 -16.61
C THR A 60 -43.49 -41.88 -17.56
N HIS A 61 -43.38 -41.26 -18.74
CA HIS A 61 -44.39 -41.40 -19.79
C HIS A 61 -44.25 -42.75 -20.48
N VAL A 62 -45.28 -43.59 -20.43
CA VAL A 62 -45.22 -44.98 -20.93
C VAL A 62 -46.18 -45.25 -22.10
N GLY A 63 -47.04 -44.30 -22.48
CA GLY A 63 -47.95 -44.45 -23.62
C GLY A 63 -48.88 -43.26 -23.85
N GLY A 64 -49.44 -43.13 -25.05
CA GLY A 64 -50.42 -42.08 -25.40
C GLY A 64 -49.82 -40.77 -25.91
N ASP A 65 -50.61 -39.70 -25.86
CA ASP A 65 -50.27 -38.38 -26.40
C ASP A 65 -49.16 -37.68 -25.59
N ALA A 66 -48.34 -36.87 -26.26
CA ALA A 66 -47.43 -35.93 -25.58
C ALA A 66 -48.22 -34.71 -25.10
N LEU A 67 -47.99 -34.27 -23.87
CA LEU A 67 -48.68 -33.14 -23.25
C LEU A 67 -47.67 -32.09 -22.80
N SER A 68 -48.05 -30.82 -22.79
CA SER A 68 -47.16 -29.76 -22.32
C SER A 68 -46.88 -29.91 -20.81
N ASP A 69 -45.65 -29.64 -20.39
CA ASP A 69 -45.25 -29.59 -18.97
C ASP A 69 -46.07 -28.55 -18.18
N ASP A 70 -46.56 -27.48 -18.85
CA ASP A 70 -47.44 -26.47 -18.25
C ASP A 70 -48.90 -26.94 -18.08
N GLU A 71 -49.26 -28.07 -18.69
CA GLU A 71 -50.61 -28.67 -18.63
C GLU A 71 -50.66 -29.86 -17.66
N LEU A 72 -49.54 -30.19 -17.03
CA LEU A 72 -49.40 -31.35 -16.14
C LEU A 72 -49.07 -30.95 -14.71
N ALA A 73 -49.81 -31.54 -13.77
CA ALA A 73 -49.49 -31.45 -12.36
C ALA A 73 -49.67 -32.80 -11.66
N ALA A 74 -48.66 -33.19 -10.89
CA ALA A 74 -48.79 -34.30 -9.95
C ALA A 74 -49.29 -33.79 -8.59
N VAL A 75 -50.14 -34.56 -7.93
CA VAL A 75 -50.60 -34.29 -6.57
C VAL A 75 -50.26 -35.48 -5.71
N VAL A 76 -49.49 -35.24 -4.66
CA VAL A 76 -49.13 -36.25 -3.66
C VAL A 76 -49.91 -35.97 -2.39
N ARG A 77 -50.67 -36.96 -1.92
CA ARG A 77 -51.39 -36.90 -0.63
C ARG A 77 -50.82 -37.92 0.33
N ALA A 78 -50.33 -37.43 1.47
CA ALA A 78 -49.80 -38.27 2.54
C ALA A 78 -50.08 -37.62 3.90
N ASN A 79 -50.39 -38.45 4.91
CA ASN A 79 -50.63 -38.00 6.29
C ASN A 79 -51.61 -36.83 6.45
N GLY A 80 -52.62 -36.74 5.58
CA GLY A 80 -53.63 -35.68 5.60
C GLY A 80 -53.21 -34.36 4.95
N SER A 81 -51.97 -34.23 4.44
CA SER A 81 -51.52 -33.10 3.63
C SER A 81 -51.54 -33.44 2.13
N ALA A 82 -51.72 -32.43 1.29
CA ALA A 82 -51.71 -32.55 -0.16
C ALA A 82 -50.72 -31.55 -0.76
N THR A 83 -49.72 -32.05 -1.48
CA THR A 83 -48.73 -31.23 -2.20
C THR A 83 -48.98 -31.32 -3.69
N ARG A 84 -49.05 -30.17 -4.38
CA ARG A 84 -49.10 -30.09 -5.84
C ARG A 84 -47.68 -29.86 -6.37
N LEU A 85 -47.27 -30.69 -7.33
CA LEU A 85 -45.96 -30.70 -7.97
C LEU A 85 -46.14 -30.29 -9.45
N PRO A 86 -45.80 -29.05 -9.82
CA PRO A 86 -45.90 -28.61 -11.22
C PRO A 86 -44.80 -29.27 -12.07
N PHE A 87 -45.12 -29.63 -13.31
CA PHE A 87 -44.12 -30.17 -14.25
C PHE A 87 -43.25 -29.05 -14.85
N ALA A 88 -43.78 -27.85 -15.02
CA ALA A 88 -42.97 -26.69 -15.40
C ALA A 88 -42.32 -26.00 -14.19
N PRO A 89 -41.07 -25.50 -14.31
CA PRO A 89 -40.10 -25.67 -15.40
C PRO A 89 -39.25 -26.95 -15.30
N PRO A 90 -38.56 -27.44 -16.38
CA PRO A 90 -38.46 -26.86 -17.71
C PRO A 90 -39.79 -26.76 -18.45
N SER A 91 -39.88 -25.82 -19.40
CA SER A 91 -40.98 -25.75 -20.37
C SER A 91 -40.68 -26.69 -21.54
N GLY A 92 -41.68 -27.41 -22.01
CA GLY A 92 -41.53 -28.44 -23.03
C GLY A 92 -42.75 -29.34 -23.09
N GLU A 93 -42.67 -30.41 -23.88
CA GLU A 93 -43.65 -31.49 -23.87
C GLU A 93 -43.08 -32.68 -23.10
N PHE A 94 -43.90 -33.32 -22.29
CA PHE A 94 -43.61 -34.60 -21.67
C PHE A 94 -44.05 -35.71 -22.64
N ALA A 95 -43.08 -36.27 -23.37
CA ALA A 95 -43.30 -37.22 -24.45
C ALA A 95 -42.94 -38.66 -24.02
N LEU A 96 -43.31 -39.64 -24.86
CA LEU A 96 -43.09 -41.06 -24.60
C LEU A 96 -41.62 -41.38 -24.28
N GLY A 97 -41.39 -41.98 -23.11
CA GLY A 97 -40.06 -42.34 -22.61
C GLY A 97 -39.39 -41.26 -21.76
N ASP A 98 -39.94 -40.05 -21.71
CA ASP A 98 -39.45 -39.01 -20.81
C ASP A 98 -39.74 -39.39 -19.36
N ASN A 99 -38.85 -38.95 -18.47
CA ASN A 99 -39.04 -39.10 -17.04
C ASN A 99 -38.88 -37.76 -16.32
N ARG A 100 -39.62 -37.64 -15.23
CA ARG A 100 -39.66 -36.47 -14.36
C ARG A 100 -39.43 -36.89 -12.93
N THR A 101 -38.40 -36.34 -12.31
CA THR A 101 -38.07 -36.63 -10.91
C THR A 101 -38.39 -35.42 -10.04
N PHE A 102 -39.07 -35.68 -8.93
CA PHE A 102 -39.36 -34.71 -7.88
C PHE A 102 -38.69 -35.16 -6.60
N SER A 103 -37.63 -34.44 -6.20
CA SER A 103 -36.89 -34.76 -4.99
C SER A 103 -37.70 -34.48 -3.74
N ASP A 104 -37.62 -35.39 -2.76
CA ASP A 104 -38.34 -35.32 -1.48
C ASP A 104 -39.86 -35.12 -1.59
N ALA A 105 -40.45 -35.59 -2.70
CA ALA A 105 -41.87 -35.45 -2.97
C ALA A 105 -42.75 -36.41 -2.15
N LEU A 106 -42.19 -37.53 -1.67
CA LEU A 106 -42.91 -38.57 -0.96
C LEU A 106 -42.54 -38.60 0.53
N VAL A 107 -43.49 -38.98 1.37
CA VAL A 107 -43.26 -39.20 2.79
C VAL A 107 -42.79 -40.64 3.02
N ALA A 108 -41.56 -40.79 3.52
CA ALA A 108 -40.98 -42.09 3.84
C ALA A 108 -41.80 -42.85 4.91
N ASN A 109 -41.89 -44.17 4.75
CA ASN A 109 -42.60 -45.11 5.61
C ASN A 109 -44.10 -44.78 5.80
N ALA A 110 -44.67 -43.93 4.92
CA ALA A 110 -46.08 -43.59 4.89
C ALA A 110 -46.69 -43.98 3.54
N SER A 111 -48.02 -44.10 3.51
CA SER A 111 -48.76 -44.31 2.27
C SER A 111 -48.94 -42.97 1.55
N ASN A 112 -48.41 -42.87 0.33
CA ASN A 112 -48.52 -41.70 -0.53
C ASN A 112 -49.48 -42.00 -1.68
N ASP A 113 -50.61 -41.30 -1.75
CA ASP A 113 -51.55 -41.34 -2.87
C ASP A 113 -51.08 -40.33 -3.92
N VAL A 114 -50.50 -40.82 -5.01
CA VAL A 114 -49.94 -40.01 -6.10
C VAL A 114 -50.90 -40.01 -7.28
N ARG A 115 -51.18 -38.83 -7.82
CA ARG A 115 -52.10 -38.64 -8.94
C ARG A 115 -51.52 -37.67 -9.95
N LEU A 116 -51.62 -37.99 -11.23
CA LEU A 116 -51.25 -37.09 -12.33
C LEU A 116 -52.51 -36.52 -12.97
N TYR A 117 -52.54 -35.21 -13.19
CA TYR A 117 -53.67 -34.50 -13.77
C TYR A 117 -53.27 -33.76 -15.05
N HIS A 118 -54.17 -33.77 -16.03
CA HIS A 118 -54.20 -32.77 -17.10
C HIS A 118 -54.95 -31.54 -16.57
N GLU A 119 -54.25 -30.43 -16.35
CA GLU A 119 -54.79 -29.23 -15.71
C GLU A 119 -55.95 -28.58 -16.48
N PRO A 120 -55.89 -28.42 -17.82
CA PRO A 120 -56.97 -27.77 -18.58
C PRO A 120 -58.31 -28.51 -18.51
N SER A 121 -58.29 -29.85 -18.61
CA SER A 121 -59.51 -30.67 -18.60
C SER A 121 -59.91 -31.16 -17.20
N GLY A 122 -58.98 -31.11 -16.24
CA GLY A 122 -59.14 -31.70 -14.92
C GLY A 122 -59.12 -33.24 -14.90
N THR A 123 -58.72 -33.87 -16.01
CA THR A 123 -58.70 -35.33 -16.16
C THR A 123 -57.59 -35.94 -15.30
N GLU A 124 -57.92 -36.94 -14.49
CA GLU A 124 -56.93 -37.77 -13.79
C GLU A 124 -56.35 -38.76 -14.81
N ILE A 125 -55.06 -38.59 -15.13
CA ILE A 125 -54.35 -39.40 -16.12
C ILE A 125 -53.95 -40.73 -15.52
N GLU A 126 -53.36 -40.71 -14.32
CA GLU A 126 -52.83 -41.90 -13.65
C GLU A 126 -52.88 -41.74 -12.13
N ARG A 127 -53.03 -42.86 -11.41
CA ARG A 127 -53.04 -42.87 -9.95
C ARG A 127 -52.39 -44.13 -9.39
N ALA A 128 -51.44 -43.94 -8.48
CA ALA A 128 -50.85 -45.05 -7.72
C ALA A 128 -50.69 -44.72 -6.24
N THR A 129 -50.59 -45.77 -5.42
CA THR A 129 -50.24 -45.65 -4.00
C THR A 129 -48.81 -46.15 -3.80
N LEU A 130 -47.92 -45.28 -3.35
CA LEU A 130 -46.51 -45.60 -3.10
C LEU A 130 -46.18 -45.56 -1.60
N THR A 131 -45.45 -46.57 -1.13
CA THR A 131 -44.96 -46.68 0.26
C THR A 131 -43.43 -46.76 0.29
N PRO A 132 -42.73 -45.64 0.01
CA PRO A 132 -41.27 -45.62 0.00
C PRO A 132 -40.67 -45.89 1.37
N ARG A 133 -39.49 -46.51 1.37
CA ARG A 133 -38.66 -46.68 2.59
C ARG A 133 -37.66 -45.54 2.67
N SER A 134 -37.31 -45.09 3.88
CA SER A 134 -36.20 -44.14 4.07
C SER A 134 -34.90 -44.70 3.49
N GLY A 135 -34.20 -43.92 2.65
CA GLY A 135 -32.85 -44.28 2.18
C GLY A 135 -31.81 -44.19 3.32
N PRO A 136 -30.64 -44.84 3.19
CA PRO A 136 -29.57 -44.69 4.17
C PRO A 136 -28.99 -43.26 4.11
N THR A 137 -28.85 -42.62 5.27
CA THR A 137 -28.05 -41.37 5.41
C THR A 137 -26.62 -41.64 4.96
N ALA A 138 -26.01 -40.74 4.17
CA ALA A 138 -24.60 -40.84 3.79
C ALA A 138 -23.73 -41.04 5.05
N GLU A 139 -23.04 -42.17 5.10
CA GLU A 139 -22.17 -42.51 6.24
C GLU A 139 -20.91 -41.64 6.18
N THR A 140 -20.88 -40.60 7.00
CA THR A 140 -19.73 -39.68 7.12
C THR A 140 -18.78 -40.14 8.23
N GLY A 141 -17.51 -39.79 8.11
CA GLY A 141 -16.49 -39.96 9.13
C GLY A 141 -16.10 -38.63 9.80
N SER A 142 -15.05 -38.67 10.62
CA SER A 142 -14.51 -37.50 11.31
C SER A 142 -12.98 -37.58 11.46
N ILE A 143 -12.33 -36.43 11.53
CA ILE A 143 -10.92 -36.30 11.92
C ILE A 143 -10.84 -35.55 13.24
N GLU A 144 -10.06 -36.05 14.17
CA GLU A 144 -9.74 -35.37 15.43
C GLU A 144 -8.25 -35.46 15.74
N GLY A 145 -7.77 -34.67 16.69
CA GLY A 145 -6.39 -34.75 17.14
C GLY A 145 -5.99 -33.57 18.01
N ALA A 146 -4.70 -33.49 18.31
CA ALA A 146 -4.11 -32.38 19.05
C ALA A 146 -2.99 -31.70 18.25
N ILE A 147 -3.00 -30.36 18.28
CA ILE A 147 -1.90 -29.53 17.80
C ILE A 147 -1.05 -29.12 18.98
N VAL A 148 0.25 -29.31 18.83
CA VAL A 148 1.23 -29.03 19.88
C VAL A 148 2.40 -28.21 19.35
N GLY A 149 2.97 -27.37 20.23
CA GLY A 149 4.22 -26.64 19.98
C GLY A 149 5.35 -27.13 20.89
N PRO A 150 6.60 -26.74 20.63
CA PRO A 150 7.68 -26.91 21.59
C PRO A 150 7.38 -26.13 22.87
N ASP A 151 7.77 -26.70 24.02
CA ASP A 151 7.77 -25.97 25.29
C ASP A 151 8.62 -24.70 25.15
N ALA A 152 8.08 -23.55 25.54
CA ALA A 152 8.84 -22.32 25.63
C ALA A 152 10.00 -22.61 26.59
N ALA A 153 11.22 -22.66 26.06
CA ALA A 153 12.40 -23.04 26.83
C ALA A 153 12.54 -22.13 28.06
N SER A 154 12.04 -22.59 29.22
CA SER A 154 12.42 -22.01 30.50
C SER A 154 13.85 -22.46 30.75
N THR A 155 14.81 -21.66 30.30
CA THR A 155 16.20 -21.76 30.72
C THR A 155 16.27 -21.42 32.21
N ARG A 156 15.90 -22.38 33.06
CA ARG A 156 16.34 -22.43 34.46
C ARG A 156 17.34 -23.56 34.58
N VAL A 157 18.61 -23.19 34.52
CA VAL A 157 19.71 -24.04 34.97
C VAL A 157 19.54 -24.22 36.49
N ALA A 158 18.95 -25.35 36.89
CA ALA A 158 19.08 -25.84 38.26
C ALA A 158 20.32 -26.74 38.32
N SER A 159 21.32 -26.29 39.06
CA SER A 159 22.58 -26.99 39.29
C SER A 159 22.35 -28.41 39.81
N GLY A 160 22.86 -29.42 39.09
CA GLY A 160 23.29 -30.68 39.70
C GLY A 160 22.47 -31.96 39.49
N ALA A 161 21.56 -32.05 38.51
CA ALA A 161 20.94 -33.33 38.15
C ALA A 161 21.07 -33.59 36.63
N SER A 162 21.45 -34.80 36.26
CA SER A 162 21.49 -35.28 34.88
C SER A 162 20.11 -35.10 34.21
N LEU A 163 19.96 -34.06 33.41
CA LEU A 163 18.78 -33.81 32.60
C LEU A 163 18.76 -34.80 31.43
N ALA A 164 17.91 -35.82 31.52
CA ALA A 164 17.30 -36.35 30.32
C ALA A 164 16.41 -35.23 29.75
N VAL A 165 16.80 -34.63 28.63
CA VAL A 165 15.98 -33.64 27.91
C VAL A 165 14.72 -34.35 27.42
N ARG A 166 13.68 -34.39 28.25
CA ARG A 166 12.32 -34.64 27.77
C ARG A 166 11.95 -33.39 26.99
N ARG A 167 11.89 -33.49 25.66
CA ARG A 167 11.22 -32.46 24.84
C ARG A 167 9.77 -32.43 25.32
N SER A 168 9.47 -31.48 26.19
CA SER A 168 8.11 -31.21 26.66
C SER A 168 7.35 -30.57 25.50
N VAL A 169 6.09 -30.96 25.37
CA VAL A 169 5.22 -30.66 24.24
C VAL A 169 4.01 -29.95 24.83
N VAL A 170 3.75 -28.72 24.40
CA VAL A 170 2.70 -27.86 24.98
C VAL A 170 1.52 -27.81 23.99
N PRO A 171 0.27 -28.04 24.45
CA PRO A 171 -0.88 -27.89 23.58
C PRO A 171 -0.99 -26.46 23.04
N LEU A 172 -1.25 -26.31 21.74
CA LEU A 172 -1.30 -25.01 21.07
C LEU A 172 -2.76 -24.61 20.80
N PRO A 173 -3.39 -23.75 21.61
CA PRO A 173 -4.74 -23.26 21.37
C PRO A 173 -4.78 -22.20 20.27
N GLY A 174 -5.91 -22.08 19.57
CA GLY A 174 -6.11 -21.04 18.55
C GLY A 174 -5.42 -21.29 17.21
N ALA A 175 -4.74 -22.42 17.04
CA ALA A 175 -4.27 -22.88 15.73
C ALA A 175 -5.46 -23.26 14.82
N THR A 176 -5.38 -22.84 13.56
CA THR A 176 -6.31 -23.22 12.49
C THR A 176 -5.87 -24.53 11.87
N VAL A 177 -6.81 -25.47 11.74
CA VAL A 177 -6.63 -26.76 11.08
C VAL A 177 -7.56 -26.81 9.88
N VAL A 178 -7.00 -27.03 8.69
CA VAL A 178 -7.74 -27.22 7.44
C VAL A 178 -7.56 -28.65 6.97
N VAL A 179 -8.65 -29.33 6.65
CA VAL A 179 -8.65 -30.65 6.02
C VAL A 179 -9.20 -30.52 4.60
N ASP A 180 -8.42 -30.89 3.59
CA ASP A 180 -8.81 -30.83 2.18
C ASP A 180 -8.93 -32.25 1.60
N GLY A 181 -9.98 -32.51 0.82
CA GLY A 181 -10.33 -33.86 0.38
C GLY A 181 -11.60 -33.96 -0.50
N PRO A 182 -12.21 -35.16 -0.64
CA PRO A 182 -13.27 -35.46 -1.61
C PRO A 182 -14.53 -34.59 -1.53
N GLY A 183 -14.88 -34.13 -0.31
CA GLY A 183 -16.01 -33.24 -0.03
C GLY A 183 -15.66 -31.75 0.00
N GLY A 184 -14.43 -31.37 -0.38
CA GLY A 184 -13.89 -30.02 -0.26
C GLY A 184 -13.20 -29.74 1.08
N ALA A 185 -12.70 -28.51 1.23
CA ALA A 185 -11.97 -28.09 2.42
C ALA A 185 -12.91 -27.79 3.60
N ALA A 186 -12.59 -28.34 4.77
CA ALA A 186 -13.23 -28.01 6.05
C ALA A 186 -12.20 -27.45 7.04
N GLU A 187 -12.64 -26.56 7.92
CA GLU A 187 -11.77 -25.85 8.88
C GLU A 187 -12.24 -26.06 10.32
N ALA A 188 -11.30 -26.17 11.26
CA ALA A 188 -11.53 -26.10 12.70
C ALA A 188 -10.44 -25.28 13.39
N THR A 189 -10.75 -24.73 14.56
CA THR A 189 -9.79 -24.07 15.44
C THR A 189 -9.58 -24.90 16.70
N THR A 190 -8.33 -25.01 17.14
CA THR A 190 -7.97 -25.76 18.35
C THR A 190 -8.44 -25.08 19.64
N GLY A 191 -8.94 -25.89 20.58
CA GLY A 191 -9.37 -25.43 21.90
C GLY A 191 -8.20 -25.20 22.89
N PRO A 192 -8.49 -24.82 24.15
CA PRO A 192 -7.48 -24.53 25.20
C PRO A 192 -6.49 -25.68 25.49
N GLY A 193 -6.86 -26.91 25.16
CA GLY A 193 -6.01 -28.10 25.28
C GLY A 193 -5.37 -28.55 23.96
N GLY A 194 -5.31 -27.69 22.93
CA GLY A 194 -4.75 -27.99 21.61
C GLY A 194 -5.57 -28.95 20.75
N ALA A 195 -6.69 -29.45 21.25
CA ALA A 195 -7.51 -30.42 20.55
C ALA A 195 -8.42 -29.77 19.48
N TYR A 196 -8.63 -30.47 18.36
CA TYR A 196 -9.57 -30.11 17.30
C TYR A 196 -10.41 -31.32 16.87
N ARG A 197 -11.56 -31.07 16.23
CA ARG A 197 -12.41 -32.11 15.63
C ARG A 197 -13.22 -31.57 14.47
N ILE A 198 -13.25 -32.30 13.36
CA ILE A 198 -14.04 -32.02 12.15
C ILE A 198 -14.89 -33.25 11.84
N ASN A 199 -16.20 -33.05 11.74
CA ASN A 199 -17.17 -34.12 11.49
C ASN A 199 -17.81 -33.97 10.10
N GLY A 200 -18.49 -35.01 9.63
CA GLY A 200 -19.25 -34.93 8.38
C GLY A 200 -18.38 -35.09 7.13
N LEU A 201 -17.20 -35.69 7.28
CA LEU A 201 -16.25 -35.90 6.20
C LEU A 201 -16.67 -37.12 5.38
N GLU A 202 -16.65 -37.00 4.05
CA GLU A 202 -16.87 -38.13 3.16
C GLU A 202 -15.73 -39.14 3.30
N PRO A 203 -15.97 -40.45 3.14
CA PRO A 203 -14.90 -41.43 3.17
C PRO A 203 -13.87 -41.19 2.05
N GLY A 204 -12.59 -41.18 2.38
CA GLY A 204 -11.50 -40.97 1.42
C GLY A 204 -10.22 -40.45 2.07
N GLU A 205 -9.25 -40.10 1.24
CA GLU A 205 -7.97 -39.51 1.67
C GLU A 205 -8.10 -37.99 1.83
N TYR A 206 -7.54 -37.47 2.93
CA TYR A 206 -7.50 -36.06 3.28
C TYR A 206 -6.06 -35.60 3.52
N GLU A 207 -5.78 -34.35 3.15
CA GLU A 207 -4.59 -33.63 3.62
C GLU A 207 -4.99 -32.71 4.79
N VAL A 208 -4.41 -32.97 5.96
CA VAL A 208 -4.59 -32.16 7.17
C VAL A 208 -3.44 -31.18 7.25
N SER A 209 -3.74 -29.88 7.29
CA SER A 209 -2.75 -28.81 7.50
C SER A 209 -3.08 -28.01 8.75
N ALA A 210 -2.08 -27.66 9.54
CA ALA A 210 -2.23 -26.81 10.70
C ALA A 210 -1.36 -25.55 10.58
N THR A 211 -1.94 -24.41 10.94
CA THR A 211 -1.29 -23.09 10.90
C THR A 211 -1.56 -22.33 12.20
N ALA A 212 -0.55 -21.64 12.71
CA ALA A 212 -0.68 -20.73 13.84
C ALA A 212 0.30 -19.54 13.67
N PRO A 213 -0.03 -18.34 14.19
CA PRO A 213 0.89 -17.19 14.15
C PRO A 213 2.23 -17.53 14.83
N GLY A 214 3.34 -17.23 14.15
CA GLY A 214 4.71 -17.50 14.63
C GLY A 214 5.19 -18.95 14.47
N PHE A 215 4.45 -19.80 13.75
CA PHE A 215 4.83 -21.20 13.50
C PHE A 215 4.83 -21.55 12.02
N ALA A 216 5.71 -22.49 11.65
CA ALA A 216 5.71 -23.10 10.32
C ALA A 216 4.51 -24.02 10.15
N VAL A 217 3.92 -24.04 8.95
CA VAL A 217 2.82 -24.96 8.60
C VAL A 217 3.31 -26.41 8.70
N SER A 218 2.49 -27.26 9.32
CA SER A 218 2.70 -28.71 9.33
C SER A 218 1.54 -29.38 8.60
N THR A 219 1.86 -30.40 7.79
CA THR A 219 0.86 -31.19 7.07
C THR A 219 1.00 -32.69 7.35
N ALA A 220 -0.11 -33.43 7.27
CA ALA A 220 -0.15 -34.89 7.33
C ALA A 220 -1.31 -35.43 6.49
N ALA A 221 -1.13 -36.61 5.90
CA ALA A 221 -2.20 -37.32 5.22
C ALA A 221 -3.01 -38.17 6.21
N ALA A 222 -4.31 -38.28 5.98
CA ALA A 222 -5.22 -39.07 6.79
C ALA A 222 -6.25 -39.76 5.90
N GLU A 223 -6.57 -41.02 6.19
CA GLU A 223 -7.66 -41.75 5.54
C GLU A 223 -8.88 -41.76 6.47
N VAL A 224 -10.04 -41.38 5.95
CA VAL A 224 -11.31 -41.35 6.67
C VAL A 224 -12.18 -42.50 6.17
N GLU A 225 -12.58 -43.38 7.09
CA GLU A 225 -13.54 -44.46 6.84
C GLU A 225 -14.97 -44.07 7.27
N ARG A 226 -15.96 -44.79 6.73
CA ARG A 226 -17.39 -44.61 7.07
C ARG A 226 -17.63 -44.83 8.56
N ASN A 227 -18.33 -43.89 9.21
CA ASN A 227 -18.65 -43.92 10.65
C ASN A 227 -17.41 -44.07 11.56
N ALA A 228 -16.21 -43.77 11.07
CA ALA A 228 -14.96 -43.84 11.82
C ALA A 228 -14.46 -42.45 12.23
N THR A 229 -13.61 -42.43 13.26
CA THR A 229 -12.87 -41.24 13.68
C THR A 229 -11.39 -41.51 13.48
N THR A 230 -10.73 -40.70 12.65
CA THR A 230 -9.29 -40.80 12.39
C THR A 230 -8.55 -39.78 13.26
N THR A 231 -7.55 -40.22 14.01
CA THR A 231 -6.76 -39.34 14.89
C THR A 231 -5.49 -38.88 14.17
N VAL A 232 -5.27 -37.56 14.11
CA VAL A 232 -4.10 -36.94 13.47
C VAL A 232 -3.52 -35.88 14.42
N ASP A 233 -2.39 -36.18 15.03
CA ASP A 233 -1.67 -35.21 15.85
C ASP A 233 -0.60 -34.50 15.01
N LEU A 234 -0.57 -33.17 15.06
CA LEU A 234 0.43 -32.36 14.37
C LEU A 234 1.24 -31.55 15.36
N ARG A 235 2.52 -31.38 15.04
CA ARG A 235 3.42 -30.52 15.80
C ARG A 235 3.84 -29.35 14.93
N LEU A 236 3.65 -28.14 15.46
CA LEU A 236 4.10 -26.91 14.83
C LEU A 236 5.45 -26.50 15.41
N ASP A 237 6.42 -26.22 14.55
CA ASP A 237 7.73 -25.69 14.95
C ASP A 237 7.75 -24.16 14.77
N PRO A 238 8.32 -23.40 15.72
CA PRO A 238 8.32 -21.95 15.69
C PRO A 238 9.14 -21.43 14.51
N LEU A 239 8.71 -20.32 13.94
CA LEU A 239 9.47 -19.60 12.94
C LEU A 239 10.73 -19.01 13.60
N ARG A 240 11.83 -18.95 12.85
CA ARG A 240 12.96 -18.13 13.26
C ARG A 240 12.52 -16.66 13.23
N PRO A 241 12.91 -15.83 14.21
CA PRO A 241 12.69 -14.39 14.13
C PRO A 241 13.19 -13.81 12.81
N ALA A 242 12.75 -12.60 12.47
CA ALA A 242 13.38 -11.84 11.38
C ALA A 242 14.88 -11.68 11.68
N GLU A 243 15.71 -11.89 10.66
CA GLU A 243 17.17 -11.80 10.71
C GLU A 243 17.59 -11.18 9.38
N PHE A 244 18.32 -10.07 9.42
CA PHE A 244 18.62 -9.25 8.25
C PHE A 244 20.08 -9.34 7.82
N ASP A 245 20.31 -9.91 6.64
CA ASP A 245 21.62 -9.92 5.99
C ASP A 245 21.75 -8.69 5.09
N VAL A 246 22.97 -8.16 4.95
CA VAL A 246 23.24 -6.99 4.11
C VAL A 246 24.44 -7.16 3.18
N GLU A 247 24.26 -6.79 1.91
CA GLU A 247 25.31 -6.79 0.91
C GLU A 247 25.41 -5.43 0.20
N ILE A 248 26.62 -4.86 0.14
CA ILE A 248 26.86 -3.62 -0.64
C ILE A 248 26.85 -3.96 -2.13
N ALA A 249 25.83 -3.50 -2.83
CA ALA A 249 25.67 -3.70 -4.27
C ALA A 249 26.57 -2.75 -5.09
N GLY A 250 26.87 -1.56 -4.56
CA GLY A 250 27.80 -0.62 -5.18
C GLY A 250 27.93 0.69 -4.40
N ALA A 251 29.10 1.32 -4.50
CA ALA A 251 29.40 2.62 -3.94
C ALA A 251 30.37 3.36 -4.85
N ASP A 252 30.33 4.70 -4.81
CA ASP A 252 31.37 5.53 -5.42
C ASP A 252 32.71 5.25 -4.75
N ARG A 253 33.79 5.09 -5.52
CA ARG A 253 35.12 4.75 -4.97
C ARG A 253 35.98 5.96 -4.69
N ARG A 254 35.73 7.03 -5.45
CA ARG A 254 36.46 8.29 -5.42
C ARG A 254 35.47 9.41 -5.66
N VAL A 255 35.49 10.40 -4.79
CA VAL A 255 34.66 11.61 -4.87
C VAL A 255 35.50 12.80 -4.44
N ASP A 256 35.22 13.98 -4.97
CA ASP A 256 35.82 15.21 -4.47
C ASP A 256 35.06 15.65 -3.20
N ALA A 257 35.75 16.31 -2.28
CA ALA A 257 35.11 16.84 -1.08
C ALA A 257 33.98 17.80 -1.44
N GLY A 258 32.83 17.68 -0.77
CA GLY A 258 31.62 18.42 -1.11
C GLY A 258 30.69 17.68 -2.07
N ASP A 259 31.16 16.66 -2.78
CA ASP A 259 30.27 15.79 -3.56
C ASP A 259 29.64 14.71 -2.66
N PRO A 260 28.35 14.37 -2.86
CA PRO A 260 27.72 13.31 -2.10
C PRO A 260 28.16 11.93 -2.60
N VAL A 261 28.50 11.03 -1.68
CA VAL A 261 28.68 9.59 -1.96
C VAL A 261 27.31 8.92 -1.96
N THR A 262 27.01 8.15 -3.00
CA THR A 262 25.84 7.27 -3.03
C THR A 262 26.25 5.81 -2.84
N LEU A 263 25.67 5.17 -1.83
CA LEU A 263 25.87 3.74 -1.56
C LEU A 263 24.56 2.99 -1.74
N ASN A 264 24.58 1.95 -2.55
CA ASN A 264 23.46 1.03 -2.72
C ASN A 264 23.74 -0.29 -1.99
N ALA A 265 22.85 -0.68 -1.08
CA ALA A 265 22.92 -1.93 -0.34
C ALA A 265 21.66 -2.76 -0.57
N THR A 266 21.81 -4.07 -0.66
CA THR A 266 20.69 -5.01 -0.71
C THR A 266 20.55 -5.65 0.66
N VAL A 267 19.36 -5.54 1.23
CA VAL A 267 19.01 -6.14 2.53
C VAL A 267 18.03 -7.27 2.29
N GLU A 268 18.28 -8.44 2.89
CA GLU A 268 17.45 -9.63 2.80
C GLU A 268 17.05 -10.12 4.18
N ASN A 269 15.76 -10.41 4.38
CA ASN A 269 15.30 -11.08 5.59
C ASN A 269 15.46 -12.61 5.43
N VAL A 270 16.53 -13.16 6.00
CA VAL A 270 16.84 -14.59 6.01
C VAL A 270 16.14 -15.35 7.15
N GLY A 271 15.43 -14.62 8.00
CA GLY A 271 14.56 -15.11 9.07
C GLY A 271 13.30 -15.83 8.58
N GLY A 272 12.52 -16.33 9.53
CA GLY A 272 11.26 -17.05 9.29
C GLY A 272 10.01 -16.17 9.38
N GLU A 273 10.11 -15.03 10.06
CA GLU A 273 9.04 -14.06 10.28
C GLU A 273 9.27 -12.79 9.48
N SER A 274 8.19 -12.04 9.19
CA SER A 274 8.33 -10.68 8.69
C SER A 274 8.87 -9.76 9.79
N GLY A 275 9.66 -8.77 9.41
CA GLY A 275 10.22 -7.81 10.37
C GLY A 275 10.45 -6.44 9.75
N THR A 276 10.67 -5.47 10.63
CA THR A 276 11.08 -4.11 10.30
C THR A 276 12.49 -3.89 10.81
N GLN A 277 13.35 -3.30 9.97
CA GLN A 277 14.74 -3.00 10.29
C GLN A 277 15.11 -1.59 9.84
N THR A 278 15.84 -0.87 10.70
CA THR A 278 16.51 0.37 10.32
C THR A 278 17.89 0.04 9.79
N VAL A 279 18.13 0.35 8.52
CA VAL A 279 19.42 0.18 7.86
C VAL A 279 20.16 1.51 7.97
N GLU A 280 21.36 1.50 8.53
CA GLU A 280 22.15 2.70 8.81
C GLU A 280 23.42 2.74 7.96
N LEU A 281 23.74 3.91 7.39
CA LEU A 281 25.06 4.19 6.85
C LEU A 281 25.88 4.94 7.90
N ARG A 282 27.09 4.44 8.18
CA ARG A 282 28.05 5.06 9.10
C ARG A 282 29.38 5.32 8.43
N VAL A 283 30.04 6.40 8.85
CA VAL A 283 31.42 6.74 8.49
C VAL A 283 32.22 6.80 9.79
N GLY A 284 33.14 5.85 9.98
CA GLY A 284 33.71 5.61 11.31
C GLY A 284 32.63 5.21 12.31
N GLU A 285 32.46 5.98 13.39
CA GLU A 285 31.42 5.74 14.41
C GLU A 285 30.16 6.61 14.21
N GLU A 286 30.18 7.54 13.25
CA GLU A 286 29.09 8.49 13.03
C GLU A 286 28.06 7.96 12.03
N ARG A 287 26.77 8.00 12.40
CA ARG A 287 25.66 7.68 11.50
C ARG A 287 25.34 8.89 10.61
N VAL A 288 25.52 8.72 9.30
CA VAL A 288 25.33 9.78 8.30
C VAL A 288 23.99 9.68 7.56
N ASP A 289 23.42 8.48 7.47
CA ASP A 289 22.10 8.26 6.85
C ASP A 289 21.43 7.00 7.42
N SER A 290 20.10 6.89 7.27
CA SER A 290 19.36 5.70 7.66
C SER A 290 18.03 5.58 6.94
N VAL A 291 17.59 4.36 6.68
CA VAL A 291 16.28 4.05 6.10
C VAL A 291 15.63 2.85 6.78
N GLU A 292 14.34 2.95 7.05
CA GLU A 292 13.57 1.82 7.59
C GLU A 292 13.03 0.96 6.44
N VAL A 293 13.17 -0.36 6.56
CA VAL A 293 12.62 -1.36 5.64
C VAL A 293 11.76 -2.37 6.38
N GLU A 294 10.62 -2.71 5.80
CA GLU A 294 9.79 -3.84 6.23
C GLU A 294 9.90 -4.94 5.18
N LEU A 295 10.35 -6.13 5.60
CA LEU A 295 10.57 -7.27 4.71
C LEU A 295 9.90 -8.51 5.26
N GLY A 296 9.12 -9.18 4.41
CA GLY A 296 8.63 -10.52 4.66
C GLY A 296 9.73 -11.58 4.60
N ARG A 297 9.40 -12.80 5.01
CA ARG A 297 10.31 -13.96 4.93
C ARG A 297 10.91 -14.12 3.52
N GLY A 298 12.24 -14.13 3.44
CA GLY A 298 12.99 -14.32 2.18
C GLY A 298 12.85 -13.17 1.18
N GLN A 299 12.22 -12.07 1.58
CA GLN A 299 12.14 -10.87 0.76
C GLN A 299 13.44 -10.09 0.85
N ARG A 300 13.85 -9.50 -0.27
CA ARG A 300 14.99 -8.58 -0.34
C ARG A 300 14.58 -7.23 -0.90
N ARG A 301 15.30 -6.18 -0.51
CA ARG A 301 15.12 -4.82 -1.00
C ARG A 301 16.47 -4.12 -1.14
N THR A 302 16.67 -3.43 -2.25
CA THR A 302 17.80 -2.52 -2.43
C THR A 302 17.44 -1.14 -1.89
N VAL A 303 18.32 -0.59 -1.08
CA VAL A 303 18.23 0.76 -0.53
C VAL A 303 19.40 1.61 -1.01
N SER A 304 19.15 2.90 -1.21
CA SER A 304 20.16 3.89 -1.56
C SER A 304 20.36 4.81 -0.36
N LEU A 305 21.56 4.79 0.22
CA LEU A 305 21.99 5.63 1.33
C LEU A 305 22.97 6.68 0.80
N ARG A 306 22.96 7.88 1.37
CA ARG A 306 23.77 9.01 0.90
C ARG A 306 24.61 9.59 2.02
N TRP A 307 25.84 9.96 1.70
CA TRP A 307 26.72 10.68 2.63
C TRP A 307 27.24 11.95 1.96
N GLN A 308 26.95 13.10 2.55
CA GLN A 308 27.51 14.37 2.14
C GLN A 308 28.94 14.49 2.66
N THR A 309 29.93 14.51 1.75
CA THR A 309 31.34 14.63 2.17
C THR A 309 31.68 16.07 2.53
N LEU A 310 32.60 16.23 3.47
CA LEU A 310 33.14 17.51 3.93
C LEU A 310 34.62 17.65 3.55
N PRO A 311 35.17 18.88 3.49
CA PRO A 311 36.61 19.10 3.35
C PRO A 311 37.46 18.42 4.44
N THR A 312 36.90 18.23 5.63
CA THR A 312 37.55 17.47 6.73
C THR A 312 37.58 15.96 6.49
N ASP A 313 36.83 15.46 5.52
CA ASP A 313 36.73 14.03 5.19
C ASP A 313 37.77 13.56 4.17
N VAL A 314 38.64 14.46 3.69
CA VAL A 314 39.71 14.13 2.75
C VAL A 314 40.56 12.95 3.24
N GLY A 315 40.86 12.05 2.30
CA GLY A 315 41.57 10.80 2.50
C GLY A 315 40.66 9.56 2.40
N GLU A 316 41.23 8.38 2.68
CA GLU A 316 40.44 7.15 2.72
C GLU A 316 39.50 7.14 3.91
N ARG A 317 38.24 6.75 3.66
CA ARG A 317 37.16 6.65 4.64
C ARG A 317 36.50 5.28 4.51
N THR A 318 36.24 4.65 5.64
CA THR A 318 35.51 3.37 5.69
C THR A 318 34.04 3.66 5.95
N LEU A 319 33.20 3.16 5.05
CA LEU A 319 31.75 3.20 5.14
C LEU A 319 31.28 1.85 5.66
N THR A 320 30.39 1.87 6.66
CA THR A 320 29.73 0.68 7.21
C THR A 320 28.24 0.81 6.99
N VAL A 321 27.62 -0.22 6.40
CA VAL A 321 26.18 -0.38 6.35
C VAL A 321 25.79 -1.41 7.41
N ASP A 322 24.97 -0.99 8.36
CA ASP A 322 24.49 -1.84 9.46
C ASP A 322 22.99 -2.11 9.30
N ALA A 323 22.64 -3.39 9.26
CA ALA A 323 21.27 -3.89 9.23
C ALA A 323 20.83 -4.50 10.57
N GLY A 324 21.51 -4.19 11.67
CA GLY A 324 21.24 -4.65 13.03
C GLY A 324 21.78 -6.05 13.33
N ASP A 325 21.45 -7.01 12.48
CA ASP A 325 21.91 -8.41 12.61
C ASP A 325 23.21 -8.69 11.85
N ASP A 326 23.47 -7.92 10.79
CA ASP A 326 24.64 -8.04 9.92
C ASP A 326 25.17 -6.66 9.50
N GLU A 327 26.46 -6.59 9.19
CA GLU A 327 27.14 -5.37 8.75
C GLU A 327 28.04 -5.63 7.53
N ALA A 328 28.02 -4.71 6.57
CA ALA A 328 28.90 -4.72 5.41
C ALA A 328 29.75 -3.45 5.36
N THR A 329 31.01 -3.56 4.93
CA THR A 329 31.93 -2.41 4.87
C THR A 329 32.53 -2.22 3.48
N THR A 330 32.79 -0.97 3.11
CA THR A 330 33.54 -0.58 1.91
C THR A 330 34.41 0.64 2.20
N THR A 331 35.35 0.94 1.30
CA THR A 331 36.21 2.14 1.40
C THR A 331 35.92 3.09 0.25
N VAL A 332 36.02 4.39 0.54
CA VAL A 332 35.91 5.49 -0.42
C VAL A 332 37.07 6.44 -0.18
N GLU A 333 37.73 6.88 -1.24
CA GLU A 333 38.78 7.90 -1.19
C GLU A 333 38.15 9.26 -1.48
N VAL A 334 38.08 10.12 -0.47
CA VAL A 334 37.64 11.51 -0.64
C VAL A 334 38.86 12.33 -1.04
N LEU A 335 38.80 12.90 -2.23
CA LEU A 335 39.83 13.76 -2.78
C LEU A 335 39.60 15.19 -2.31
N ASP A 336 40.68 15.94 -2.23
CA ASP A 336 40.58 17.37 -2.04
C ASP A 336 39.92 17.99 -3.29
N ALA A 337 38.94 18.86 -3.08
CA ALA A 337 38.27 19.56 -4.17
C ALA A 337 39.23 20.62 -4.70
N ALA A 338 40.13 20.23 -5.59
CA ALA A 338 41.21 21.06 -6.12
C ALA A 338 40.65 22.31 -6.81
N THR A 339 40.44 23.36 -6.03
CA THR A 339 39.91 24.65 -6.44
C THR A 339 40.80 25.74 -5.86
N ASP A 340 40.93 26.84 -6.60
CA ASP A 340 41.62 28.02 -6.08
C ASP A 340 40.80 28.62 -4.92
N ALA A 341 41.47 29.30 -3.99
CA ALA A 341 40.77 30.00 -2.92
C ALA A 341 39.88 31.10 -3.53
N VAL A 342 38.65 31.21 -3.03
CA VAL A 342 37.64 32.19 -3.46
C VAL A 342 37.29 33.20 -2.38
N ALA A 343 37.62 32.88 -1.12
CA ALA A 343 37.39 33.75 0.02
C ALA A 343 38.58 33.74 0.99
N TYR A 344 38.69 34.78 1.81
CA TYR A 344 39.61 34.81 2.94
C TYR A 344 39.00 35.55 4.12
N VAL A 345 39.57 35.35 5.31
CA VAL A 345 39.26 36.14 6.50
C VAL A 345 40.46 37.02 6.85
N ASP A 346 40.18 38.29 7.13
CA ASP A 346 41.11 39.30 7.66
C ASP A 346 40.64 39.68 9.09
N ARG A 347 41.37 39.23 10.10
CA ARG A 347 40.99 39.36 11.52
C ARG A 347 41.55 40.61 12.16
N ASP A 348 42.65 41.15 11.64
CA ASP A 348 43.31 42.33 12.20
C ASP A 348 43.02 43.63 11.44
N GLY A 349 42.37 43.53 10.28
CA GLY A 349 41.90 44.63 9.45
C GLY A 349 43.01 45.29 8.64
N ASP A 350 44.13 44.60 8.41
CA ASP A 350 45.26 45.13 7.65
C ASP A 350 45.12 44.95 6.12
N GLY A 351 44.13 44.16 5.69
CA GLY A 351 43.83 43.84 4.30
C GLY A 351 44.57 42.63 3.74
N GLU A 352 45.39 41.94 4.54
CA GLU A 352 46.06 40.69 4.20
C GLU A 352 45.21 39.48 4.66
N PRO A 353 45.23 38.36 3.91
CA PRO A 353 44.49 37.16 4.30
C PRO A 353 45.18 36.42 5.46
N ASP A 354 44.48 36.26 6.59
CA ASP A 354 44.93 35.35 7.66
C ASP A 354 44.68 33.89 7.30
N GLU A 355 43.56 33.62 6.63
CA GLU A 355 43.11 32.27 6.25
C GLU A 355 42.28 32.33 4.97
N THR A 356 42.47 31.37 4.08
CA THR A 356 41.81 31.30 2.76
C THR A 356 40.92 30.08 2.65
N TYR A 357 39.83 30.20 1.89
CA TYR A 357 38.83 29.16 1.71
C TYR A 357 38.54 28.95 0.23
N THR A 358 38.47 27.69 -0.17
CA THR A 358 37.87 27.24 -1.43
C THR A 358 36.35 27.42 -1.42
N ALA A 359 35.70 27.26 -2.57
CA ALA A 359 34.25 27.37 -2.67
C ALA A 359 33.51 26.31 -1.83
N VAL A 360 34.07 25.09 -1.74
CA VAL A 360 33.51 24.01 -0.92
C VAL A 360 33.74 24.30 0.57
N GLU A 361 34.94 24.75 0.97
CA GLU A 361 35.19 25.12 2.36
C GLU A 361 34.29 26.28 2.82
N LEU A 362 34.03 27.24 1.93
CA LEU A 362 33.10 28.33 2.19
C LEU A 362 31.66 27.82 2.42
N ALA A 363 31.25 26.74 1.74
CA ALA A 363 29.92 26.13 1.93
C ALA A 363 29.73 25.50 3.31
N PHE A 364 30.82 25.06 3.95
CA PHE A 364 30.81 24.47 5.29
C PHE A 364 31.42 25.40 6.35
N LEU A 365 31.63 26.68 6.01
CA LEU A 365 32.26 27.62 6.91
C LEU A 365 31.31 27.97 8.06
N GLY A 366 31.77 27.70 9.28
CA GLY A 366 31.09 28.17 10.48
C GLY A 366 31.26 29.68 10.72
N PRO A 367 30.77 30.20 11.85
CA PRO A 367 31.06 31.57 12.26
C PRO A 367 32.56 31.81 12.41
N VAL A 368 33.04 32.93 11.89
CA VAL A 368 34.44 33.37 11.95
C VAL A 368 34.54 34.77 12.54
N ASP A 369 35.56 35.01 13.36
CA ASP A 369 35.88 36.37 13.81
C ASP A 369 36.55 37.16 12.67
N GLY A 370 36.28 38.47 12.57
CA GLY A 370 36.91 39.35 11.59
C GLY A 370 36.11 39.61 10.32
N HIS A 371 36.81 40.02 9.27
CA HIS A 371 36.25 40.42 7.99
C HIS A 371 36.38 39.29 6.96
N LEU A 372 35.25 38.66 6.63
CA LEU A 372 35.17 37.70 5.53
C LEU A 372 35.10 38.44 4.19
N VAL A 373 36.00 38.12 3.27
CA VAL A 373 36.07 38.69 1.92
C VAL A 373 35.98 37.58 0.88
N VAL A 374 34.89 37.54 0.12
CA VAL A 374 34.77 36.72 -1.10
C VAL A 374 35.34 37.54 -2.26
N PHE A 375 36.43 37.06 -2.84
CA PHE A 375 37.23 37.81 -3.80
C PHE A 375 37.28 37.22 -5.22
N ASP A 376 36.81 35.98 -5.39
CA ASP A 376 36.73 35.29 -6.68
C ASP A 376 35.39 34.57 -6.82
N ASP A 377 35.09 34.11 -8.04
CA ASP A 377 33.83 33.45 -8.37
C ASP A 377 33.64 32.15 -7.57
N VAL A 378 32.45 32.00 -6.98
CA VAL A 378 32.03 30.82 -6.22
C VAL A 378 31.07 30.01 -7.07
N GLY A 379 31.34 28.73 -7.30
CA GLY A 379 30.45 27.84 -8.04
C GLY A 379 30.40 26.47 -7.38
N VAL A 380 29.33 26.19 -6.63
CA VAL A 380 29.12 24.92 -5.92
C VAL A 380 27.64 24.54 -5.91
N ASP A 381 27.32 23.25 -5.93
CA ASP A 381 25.93 22.76 -5.82
C ASP A 381 25.48 22.60 -4.36
N LEU A 382 26.14 23.31 -3.44
CA LEU A 382 25.88 23.29 -2.01
C LEU A 382 25.37 24.65 -1.53
N PRO A 383 24.61 24.70 -0.42
CA PRO A 383 24.32 25.94 0.27
C PRO A 383 25.61 26.60 0.73
N VAL A 384 25.77 27.89 0.46
CA VAL A 384 26.91 28.69 0.92
C VAL A 384 26.43 29.62 2.02
N GLY A 385 27.11 29.61 3.16
CA GLY A 385 26.81 30.56 4.21
C GLY A 385 27.95 30.75 5.18
N ALA A 386 28.02 31.95 5.75
CA ALA A 386 29.03 32.31 6.74
C ALA A 386 28.52 33.44 7.63
N ALA A 387 28.98 33.43 8.89
CA ALA A 387 28.76 34.52 9.83
C ALA A 387 30.10 35.16 10.21
N ALA A 388 30.21 36.48 10.14
CA ALA A 388 31.43 37.21 10.44
C ALA A 388 31.16 38.57 11.10
N ASP A 389 32.20 39.28 11.57
CA ASP A 389 32.04 40.66 12.04
C ASP A 389 31.68 41.60 10.87
N ARG A 390 32.24 41.33 9.69
CA ARG A 390 31.96 42.01 8.42
C ARG A 390 32.01 41.02 7.28
N VAL A 391 31.15 41.18 6.29
CA VAL A 391 31.16 40.37 5.07
C VAL A 391 31.27 41.28 3.85
N THR A 392 32.18 40.96 2.93
CA THR A 392 32.31 41.64 1.64
C THR A 392 32.41 40.65 0.50
N VAL A 393 31.51 40.76 -0.47
CA VAL A 393 31.67 40.17 -1.80
C VAL A 393 32.28 41.26 -2.70
N ARG A 394 33.45 41.01 -3.28
CA ARG A 394 34.15 42.02 -4.09
C ARG A 394 33.40 42.36 -5.38
N GLU A 395 33.77 43.50 -5.97
CA GLU A 395 33.21 43.96 -7.24
C GLU A 395 33.41 42.90 -8.34
N GLY A 396 32.35 42.63 -9.11
CA GLY A 396 32.37 41.69 -10.23
C GLY A 396 32.35 40.20 -9.88
N VAL A 397 32.35 39.83 -8.59
CA VAL A 397 32.32 38.42 -8.17
C VAL A 397 30.95 37.79 -8.39
N THR A 398 30.92 36.59 -8.94
CA THR A 398 29.71 35.79 -9.12
C THR A 398 29.67 34.64 -8.11
N ILE A 399 28.59 34.53 -7.34
CA ILE A 399 28.31 33.42 -6.43
C ILE A 399 27.16 32.61 -7.01
N ARG A 400 27.43 31.37 -7.42
CA ARG A 400 26.46 30.35 -7.78
C ARG A 400 26.47 29.23 -6.75
N ALA A 401 25.34 29.07 -6.06
CA ALA A 401 25.19 28.14 -4.94
C ALA A 401 23.78 27.57 -4.88
N ALA A 402 23.56 26.45 -4.18
CA ALA A 402 22.20 25.92 -3.99
C ALA A 402 21.32 26.84 -3.13
N ALA A 403 21.92 27.58 -2.19
CA ALA A 403 21.32 28.63 -1.39
C ALA A 403 22.44 29.56 -0.89
N VAL A 404 22.14 30.80 -0.49
CA VAL A 404 23.15 31.73 0.06
C VAL A 404 22.68 32.34 1.38
N SER A 405 23.49 32.29 2.43
CA SER A 405 23.18 32.91 3.72
C SER A 405 24.41 33.56 4.35
N PHE A 406 24.54 34.88 4.20
CA PHE A 406 25.59 35.66 4.84
C PHE A 406 25.06 36.49 6.00
N GLU A 407 25.74 36.41 7.14
CA GLU A 407 25.44 37.19 8.34
C GLU A 407 26.66 37.99 8.79
N ALA A 408 26.53 39.31 8.87
CA ALA A 408 27.53 40.21 9.40
C ALA A 408 27.04 40.84 10.70
N ALA A 409 27.83 40.79 11.78
CA ALA A 409 27.51 41.51 13.00
C ALA A 409 27.55 43.05 12.79
N GLY A 410 28.45 43.51 11.92
CA GLY A 410 28.54 44.86 11.39
C GLY A 410 28.01 44.93 9.96
N ASP A 411 28.84 45.45 9.06
CA ASP A 411 28.42 45.78 7.69
C ASP A 411 28.49 44.55 6.77
N LEU A 412 27.56 44.47 5.82
CA LEU A 412 27.61 43.53 4.70
C LEU A 412 27.59 44.30 3.38
N SER A 413 28.57 44.05 2.51
CA SER A 413 28.62 44.65 1.18
C SER A 413 28.72 43.60 0.07
N VAL A 414 27.84 43.73 -0.91
CA VAL A 414 27.94 43.06 -2.22
C VAL A 414 28.41 44.10 -3.22
N GLY A 415 29.60 43.91 -3.76
CA GLY A 415 30.28 44.86 -4.62
C GLY A 415 29.54 45.13 -5.93
N ARG A 416 29.85 46.25 -6.59
CA ARG A 416 29.25 46.59 -7.88
C ARG A 416 29.59 45.54 -8.94
N GLY A 417 28.63 45.25 -9.79
CA GLY A 417 28.71 44.21 -10.82
C GLY A 417 28.78 42.79 -10.28
N ALA A 418 28.72 42.59 -8.96
CA ALA A 418 28.68 41.25 -8.38
C ALA A 418 27.29 40.63 -8.56
N SER A 419 27.24 39.30 -8.57
CA SER A 419 26.02 38.51 -8.75
C SER A 419 25.94 37.43 -7.68
N VAL A 420 24.79 37.29 -7.03
CA VAL A 420 24.45 36.19 -6.13
C VAL A 420 23.27 35.44 -6.74
N ASP A 421 23.48 34.19 -7.12
CA ASP A 421 22.59 33.45 -8.00
C ASP A 421 22.38 32.03 -7.44
N THR A 422 21.16 31.75 -7.01
CA THR A 422 20.71 30.42 -6.57
C THR A 422 19.72 29.79 -7.54
N SER A 423 19.71 30.29 -8.78
CA SER A 423 18.72 29.88 -9.77
C SER A 423 18.86 28.42 -10.16
N SER A 424 17.71 27.79 -10.39
CA SER A 424 17.60 26.39 -10.77
C SER A 424 16.88 26.25 -12.11
N GLN A 425 17.40 25.38 -12.97
CA GLN A 425 16.78 25.06 -14.26
C GLN A 425 16.74 23.55 -14.47
N GLU A 426 15.54 23.00 -14.35
CA GLU A 426 15.27 21.57 -14.45
C GLU A 426 14.20 21.31 -15.52
N PHE A 427 14.08 20.07 -15.99
CA PHE A 427 12.99 19.71 -16.89
C PHE A 427 11.67 19.48 -16.13
N PHE A 428 11.74 18.90 -14.94
CA PHE A 428 10.62 18.66 -14.03
C PHE A 428 11.03 19.04 -12.60
N GLY A 429 10.25 19.87 -11.91
CA GLY A 429 10.51 20.19 -10.51
C GLY A 429 11.82 20.98 -10.33
N ALA A 430 11.81 22.26 -10.66
CA ALA A 430 12.94 23.14 -10.30
C ALA A 430 12.66 23.84 -8.99
N ASP A 431 13.56 23.74 -8.02
CA ASP A 431 13.51 24.48 -6.77
C ASP A 431 14.80 25.31 -6.67
N ALA A 432 14.67 26.63 -6.58
CA ALA A 432 15.78 27.54 -6.31
C ALA A 432 15.86 27.77 -4.79
N GLY A 433 17.07 27.79 -4.23
CA GLY A 433 17.22 28.04 -2.79
C GLY A 433 17.17 29.51 -2.43
N ASP A 434 16.94 29.75 -1.14
CA ASP A 434 16.81 31.11 -0.60
C ASP A 434 18.15 31.85 -0.60
N ILE A 435 18.06 33.18 -0.70
CA ILE A 435 19.19 34.10 -0.51
C ILE A 435 18.89 34.97 0.70
N SER A 436 19.77 34.95 1.70
CA SER A 436 19.67 35.79 2.88
C SER A 436 20.96 36.57 3.14
N LEU A 437 20.83 37.89 3.17
CA LEU A 437 21.92 38.83 3.45
C LEU A 437 21.54 39.65 4.68
N ARG A 438 22.19 39.39 5.82
CA ARG A 438 21.89 40.03 7.10
C ARG A 438 23.09 40.82 7.59
N ALA A 439 22.90 42.11 7.84
CA ALA A 439 23.89 42.98 8.46
C ALA A 439 23.32 43.54 9.76
N GLY A 440 24.08 43.48 10.85
CA GLY A 440 23.77 44.20 12.08
C GLY A 440 24.06 45.71 11.97
N GLY A 441 24.95 46.08 11.05
CA GLY A 441 25.22 47.45 10.59
C GLY A 441 24.54 47.76 9.26
N ASP A 442 25.27 48.39 8.35
CA ASP A 442 24.74 48.78 7.04
C ASP A 442 24.80 47.61 6.04
N LEU A 443 23.79 47.51 5.18
CA LEU A 443 23.74 46.58 4.05
C LEU A 443 23.88 47.34 2.74
N SER A 444 24.85 46.98 1.90
CA SER A 444 24.99 47.54 0.55
C SER A 444 24.91 46.43 -0.49
N VAL A 445 23.93 46.51 -1.39
CA VAL A 445 23.75 45.66 -2.57
C VAL A 445 23.51 46.58 -3.77
N ARG A 446 24.41 47.55 -3.93
CA ARG A 446 24.31 48.60 -4.94
C ARG A 446 24.91 48.12 -6.25
N ASP A 447 24.18 48.30 -7.35
CA ASP A 447 24.64 47.92 -8.70
C ASP A 447 25.06 46.43 -8.76
N ALA A 448 24.35 45.57 -8.03
CA ALA A 448 24.58 44.14 -7.93
C ALA A 448 23.30 43.35 -8.25
N ALA A 449 23.44 42.10 -8.68
CA ALA A 449 22.34 41.22 -9.02
C ALA A 449 22.14 40.12 -7.96
N VAL A 450 20.90 39.88 -7.55
CA VAL A 450 20.52 38.83 -6.61
C VAL A 450 19.35 38.05 -7.19
N THR A 451 19.56 36.78 -7.53
CA THR A 451 18.60 35.98 -8.29
C THR A 451 18.35 34.63 -7.62
N ALA A 452 17.11 34.37 -7.21
CA ALA A 452 16.64 33.10 -6.64
C ALA A 452 15.54 32.48 -7.50
N SER A 453 15.70 32.53 -8.83
CA SER A 453 14.67 32.13 -9.79
C SER A 453 14.70 30.65 -10.13
N ALA A 454 13.53 30.03 -10.33
CA ALA A 454 13.44 28.65 -10.77
C ALA A 454 12.74 28.54 -12.13
N SER A 455 13.21 27.64 -12.99
CA SER A 455 12.57 27.38 -14.28
C SER A 455 12.44 25.89 -14.55
N ALA A 456 11.22 25.44 -14.83
CA ALA A 456 10.94 24.07 -15.25
C ALA A 456 9.72 23.99 -16.15
N TRP A 457 9.56 22.88 -16.89
CA TRP A 457 8.35 22.70 -17.68
C TRP A 457 7.12 22.51 -16.77
N PHE A 458 7.27 21.73 -15.70
CA PHE A 458 6.24 21.48 -14.68
C PHE A 458 6.85 21.63 -13.28
N GLY A 459 6.19 22.43 -12.43
CA GLY A 459 6.57 22.65 -11.05
C GLY A 459 7.89 23.40 -10.94
N ALA A 460 7.82 24.72 -10.73
CA ALA A 460 8.99 25.54 -10.45
C ALA A 460 8.72 26.35 -9.17
N SER A 461 9.60 26.30 -8.18
CA SER A 461 9.51 27.12 -6.98
C SER A 461 10.75 28.00 -6.87
N ALA A 462 10.56 29.30 -7.00
CA ALA A 462 11.62 30.26 -6.75
C ALA A 462 11.85 30.41 -5.24
N GLY A 463 13.11 30.70 -4.86
CA GLY A 463 13.52 30.91 -3.48
C GLY A 463 13.21 32.34 -3.01
N ASP A 464 13.18 32.53 -1.70
CA ASP A 464 13.00 33.84 -1.08
C ASP A 464 14.32 34.64 -1.06
N ILE A 465 14.23 35.96 -1.20
CA ILE A 465 15.35 36.90 -1.05
C ILE A 465 15.09 37.76 0.19
N ASP A 466 15.85 37.54 1.25
CA ASP A 466 15.76 38.27 2.51
C ASP A 466 16.97 39.19 2.72
N LEU A 467 16.73 40.50 2.67
CA LEU A 467 17.73 41.54 2.88
C LEU A 467 17.46 42.25 4.21
N THR A 468 18.38 42.16 5.16
CA THR A 468 18.24 42.75 6.50
C THR A 468 19.41 43.64 6.85
N ALA A 469 19.15 44.87 7.30
CA ALA A 469 20.12 45.80 7.84
C ALA A 469 19.69 46.30 9.23
N GLY A 470 20.60 46.31 10.20
CA GLY A 470 20.38 47.03 11.46
C GLY A 470 20.49 48.55 11.28
N GLY A 471 21.31 48.99 10.33
CA GLY A 471 21.48 50.37 9.88
C GLY A 471 20.73 50.67 8.58
N ASP A 472 21.40 51.35 7.65
CA ASP A 472 20.86 51.69 6.33
C ASP A 472 21.01 50.51 5.34
N ALA A 473 20.07 50.40 4.41
CA ALA A 473 20.13 49.49 3.27
C ALA A 473 20.23 50.27 1.96
N ASP A 474 21.37 50.17 1.27
CA ASP A 474 21.60 50.77 -0.06
C ASP A 474 21.48 49.71 -1.16
N LEU A 475 20.34 49.73 -1.86
CA LEU A 475 19.99 48.80 -2.94
C LEU A 475 19.93 49.50 -4.30
N ARG A 476 20.46 50.72 -4.41
CA ARG A 476 20.37 51.52 -5.64
C ARG A 476 20.95 50.78 -6.83
N ASP A 477 20.33 50.95 -7.98
CA ASP A 477 20.75 50.35 -9.24
C ASP A 477 20.86 48.80 -9.20
N GLY A 478 20.40 48.13 -8.13
CA GLY A 478 20.48 46.68 -7.97
C GLY A 478 19.31 45.95 -8.63
N ALA A 479 19.53 44.67 -8.96
CA ALA A 479 18.51 43.80 -9.56
C ALA A 479 18.20 42.60 -8.64
N PHE A 480 16.94 42.40 -8.32
CA PHE A 480 16.47 41.35 -7.41
C PHE A 480 15.37 40.54 -8.09
N GLU A 481 15.53 39.22 -8.19
CA GLU A 481 14.63 38.37 -8.98
C GLU A 481 14.36 37.02 -8.30
N ALA A 482 13.10 36.79 -7.92
CA ALA A 482 12.62 35.58 -7.25
C ALA A 482 11.43 34.97 -8.03
N VAL A 483 11.60 34.76 -9.34
CA VAL A 483 10.50 34.38 -10.24
C VAL A 483 10.53 32.91 -10.60
N GLY A 484 9.40 32.23 -10.43
CA GLY A 484 9.17 30.86 -10.89
C GLY A 484 8.63 30.85 -12.33
N ALA A 485 9.26 30.11 -13.23
CA ALA A 485 8.83 29.96 -14.62
C ALA A 485 8.47 28.51 -14.95
N GLY A 486 7.21 28.27 -15.33
CA GLY A 486 6.73 26.92 -15.66
C GLY A 486 5.23 26.73 -15.48
N TRP A 487 4.73 25.54 -15.83
CA TRP A 487 3.38 25.14 -15.46
C TRP A 487 3.34 24.84 -13.96
N PHE A 488 2.42 25.46 -13.23
CA PHE A 488 2.37 25.39 -11.75
C PHE A 488 3.64 25.94 -11.08
N ALA A 489 4.13 27.08 -11.57
CA ALA A 489 5.21 27.80 -10.93
C ALA A 489 4.72 28.67 -9.75
N GLY A 490 5.58 28.82 -8.74
CA GLY A 490 5.43 29.75 -7.63
C GLY A 490 6.62 30.70 -7.56
N ASP A 491 6.32 31.99 -7.42
CA ASP A 491 7.31 33.02 -7.16
C ASP A 491 7.72 33.03 -5.68
N GLY A 492 8.97 33.39 -5.43
CA GLY A 492 9.50 33.65 -4.10
C GLY A 492 9.15 35.05 -3.62
N ARG A 493 9.48 35.33 -2.37
CA ARG A 493 9.30 36.63 -1.73
C ARG A 493 10.61 37.38 -1.67
N ILE A 494 10.59 38.64 -2.09
CA ILE A 494 11.67 39.59 -1.79
C ILE A 494 11.27 40.44 -0.57
N SER A 495 12.03 40.32 0.52
CA SER A 495 11.83 41.07 1.77
C SER A 495 13.03 41.99 2.01
N VAL A 496 12.76 43.26 2.31
CA VAL A 496 13.79 44.22 2.72
C VAL A 496 13.42 44.83 4.06
N THR A 497 14.29 44.68 5.05
CA THR A 497 14.13 45.24 6.40
C THR A 497 15.36 46.06 6.76
N ALA A 498 15.18 47.32 7.15
CA ALA A 498 16.26 48.18 7.63
C ALA A 498 15.83 48.89 8.92
N GLY A 499 16.76 49.02 9.88
CA GLY A 499 16.57 49.89 11.05
C GLY A 499 16.68 51.38 10.71
N GLY A 500 17.42 51.70 9.64
CA GLY A 500 17.60 53.02 9.06
C GLY A 500 16.81 53.22 7.77
N THR A 501 17.48 53.80 6.76
CA THR A 501 16.91 54.16 5.46
C THR A 501 17.07 53.03 4.46
N VAL A 502 16.06 52.77 3.64
CA VAL A 502 16.16 51.91 2.46
C VAL A 502 16.24 52.79 1.21
N GLN A 503 17.35 52.71 0.46
CA GLN A 503 17.54 53.43 -0.81
C GLN A 503 17.39 52.47 -2.00
N THR A 504 16.46 52.74 -2.90
CA THR A 504 16.12 51.88 -4.05
C THR A 504 16.11 52.63 -5.38
N ASP A 505 16.71 53.82 -5.45
CA ASP A 505 16.81 54.57 -6.71
C ASP A 505 17.47 53.71 -7.80
N GLY A 506 16.76 53.49 -8.91
CA GLY A 506 17.25 52.66 -10.02
C GLY A 506 17.18 51.14 -9.81
N ALA A 507 16.72 50.66 -8.65
CA ALA A 507 16.60 49.24 -8.37
C ALA A 507 15.42 48.58 -9.12
N SER A 508 15.58 47.32 -9.52
CA SER A 508 14.52 46.49 -10.11
C SER A 508 14.21 45.28 -9.23
N PHE A 509 12.92 45.02 -9.02
CA PHE A 509 12.40 43.86 -8.29
C PHE A 509 11.47 43.08 -9.21
N ASP A 510 11.80 41.82 -9.46
CA ASP A 510 11.11 40.93 -10.41
C ASP A 510 10.84 41.60 -11.77
N PRO A 511 11.90 42.03 -12.49
CA PRO A 511 11.73 42.69 -13.78
C PRO A 511 11.01 41.77 -14.78
N GLU A 512 10.11 42.34 -15.60
CA GLU A 512 9.43 41.59 -16.65
C GLU A 512 10.45 40.97 -17.62
N ARG A 513 10.38 39.65 -17.83
CA ARG A 513 11.22 38.95 -18.82
C ARG A 513 10.67 39.21 -20.23
N GLU A 514 11.53 39.62 -21.17
CA GLU A 514 11.19 39.82 -22.59
C GLU A 514 10.89 38.53 -23.36
#